data_AF-A0ABD1C9A2-F1
#
_entry.id   AF-A0ABD1C9A2-F1
#
_cell.length_a   1.000
_cell.length_b   1.000
_cell.length_c   1.000
_cell.angle_alpha   90.00
_cell.angle_beta   90.00
_cell.angle_gamma   90.00
#
_symmetry.space_group_name_H-M   'P 1'
#
loop_
_entity.id
_entity.type
_entity.pdbx_description
1 polymer ?
#
loop_
_entity_poly.entity_id
_entity_poly.type
_entity_poly.pdbx_seq_one_letter_code
_entity_poly.pdbx_strand_id
1 'polypeptide(L)'
;MIRNVFDVATDFPQFEILHKNFLFRDYYVDHFNGVAPIGPATNKKWFIDVDNLYACLFVNENHWVALDINLPAKKIYIYDSIPNLVRDAQMVLQCMFLRRMIPALLSQEIDDEVHKKSYAMLEVRRVKANMPLNEDPRDCGVFALKYIECLALGKPFDGLCDRNIPALRVKLATELFDEVGEDYKHHILQSRRLGKDCVIPHLTDSP
;
A
#
# COMPACT_ATOMS: atom_id res chain seq x y z
N MET A 1 -5.28 -2.45 2.62
CA MET A 1 -4.01 -2.04 1.98
C MET A 1 -3.73 -0.52 2.09
N ILE A 2 -4.73 0.38 2.06
CA ILE A 2 -4.51 1.85 1.97
C ILE A 2 -4.11 2.53 3.30
N ARG A 3 -4.52 2.03 4.48
CA ARG A 3 -4.19 2.68 5.77
C ARG A 3 -2.70 2.63 6.13
N ASN A 4 -2.02 1.54 5.76
CA ASN A 4 -0.74 1.17 6.33
C ASN A 4 0.41 2.12 5.95
N VAL A 5 0.38 2.76 4.77
CA VAL A 5 1.44 3.69 4.35
C VAL A 5 1.40 5.00 5.14
N PHE A 6 0.20 5.46 5.52
CA PHE A 6 0.00 6.70 6.27
C PHE A 6 0.49 6.58 7.72
N ASP A 7 0.26 5.44 8.37
CA ASP A 7 0.70 5.20 9.74
C ASP A 7 2.23 5.18 9.84
N VAL A 8 2.91 4.52 8.88
CA VAL A 8 4.38 4.48 8.82
C VAL A 8 4.95 5.89 8.64
N ALA A 9 4.34 6.72 7.80
CA ALA A 9 4.78 8.10 7.58
C ALA A 9 4.63 8.97 8.85
N THR A 10 3.59 8.71 9.66
CA THR A 10 3.30 9.46 10.89
C THR A 10 4.28 9.12 12.02
N ASP A 11 4.69 7.85 12.13
CA ASP A 11 5.63 7.41 13.17
C ASP A 11 7.10 7.68 12.82
N PHE A 12 7.38 8.01 11.55
CA PHE A 12 8.73 8.19 11.06
C PHE A 12 9.57 9.22 11.83
N PRO A 13 9.06 10.43 12.19
CA PRO A 13 9.85 11.40 12.97
C PRO A 13 10.32 10.83 14.32
N GLN A 14 9.47 10.06 15.00
CA GLN A 14 9.82 9.42 16.27
C GLN A 14 10.84 8.29 16.05
N PHE A 15 10.68 7.52 14.98
CA PHE A 15 11.65 6.52 14.54
C PHE A 15 13.02 7.15 14.23
N GLU A 16 13.05 8.35 13.65
CA GLU A 16 14.30 9.06 13.39
C GLU A 16 14.99 9.54 14.67
N ILE A 17 14.26 9.80 15.74
CA ILE A 17 14.88 10.17 17.03
C ILE A 17 15.39 8.94 17.77
N LEU A 18 14.59 7.86 17.81
CA LEU A 18 14.88 6.67 18.62
C LEU A 18 15.78 5.65 17.90
N HIS A 19 15.82 5.69 16.57
CA HIS A 19 16.58 4.78 15.72
C HIS A 19 16.42 3.30 16.14
N LYS A 20 17.50 2.66 16.61
CA LYS A 20 17.53 1.25 17.01
C LYS A 20 16.69 0.94 18.25
N ASN A 21 16.34 1.95 19.03
CA ASN A 21 15.51 1.81 20.23
C ASN A 21 14.02 2.07 19.94
N PHE A 22 13.65 2.34 18.68
CA PHE A 22 12.25 2.46 18.30
C PHE A 22 11.59 1.09 18.42
N LEU A 23 10.57 0.98 19.27
CA LEU A 23 9.74 -0.21 19.39
C LEU A 23 8.55 -0.07 18.46
N PHE A 24 8.42 -1.00 17.52
CA PHE A 24 7.25 -1.05 16.66
C PHE A 24 6.02 -1.44 17.48
N ARG A 25 4.93 -0.69 17.28
CA ARG A 25 3.63 -1.01 17.89
C ARG A 25 3.07 -2.32 17.31
N ASP A 26 2.25 -3.02 18.09
CA ASP A 26 1.62 -4.30 17.71
C ASP A 26 1.00 -4.28 16.32
N TYR A 27 0.37 -3.17 15.93
CA TYR A 27 -0.19 -2.99 14.59
C TYR A 27 0.82 -3.28 13.45
N TYR A 28 2.09 -2.88 13.57
CA TYR A 28 3.11 -3.18 12.56
C TYR A 28 3.49 -4.66 12.58
N VAL A 29 3.63 -5.22 13.78
CA VAL A 29 3.96 -6.63 14.02
C VAL A 29 2.85 -7.53 13.48
N ASP A 30 1.60 -7.12 13.63
CA ASP A 30 0.43 -7.82 13.12
C ASP A 30 0.41 -7.85 11.58
N HIS A 31 0.78 -6.74 10.93
CA HIS A 31 0.94 -6.70 9.47
C HIS A 31 2.11 -7.55 9.00
N PHE A 32 3.25 -7.45 9.69
CA PHE A 32 4.42 -8.29 9.43
C PHE A 32 4.08 -9.78 9.50
N ASN A 33 3.29 -10.19 10.49
CA ASN A 33 2.85 -11.58 10.66
C ASN A 33 1.66 -11.99 9.76
N GLY A 34 1.11 -11.06 8.98
CA GLY A 34 -0.03 -11.31 8.09
C GLY A 34 -1.35 -11.59 8.84
N VAL A 35 -1.46 -11.16 10.11
CA VAL A 35 -2.67 -11.31 10.94
C VAL A 35 -3.58 -10.08 10.91
N ALA A 36 -3.06 -8.94 10.44
CA ALA A 36 -3.84 -7.73 10.17
C ALA A 36 -4.00 -7.44 8.66
N PRO A 37 -5.13 -6.84 8.25
CA PRO A 37 -6.32 -6.57 9.07
C PRO A 37 -7.11 -7.85 9.41
N ILE A 38 -7.91 -7.79 10.48
CA ILE A 38 -8.75 -8.90 10.93
C ILE A 38 -9.82 -9.19 9.88
N GLY A 39 -9.93 -10.44 9.43
CA GLY A 39 -10.82 -10.86 8.33
C GLY A 39 -10.00 -11.46 7.18
N PRO A 40 -9.37 -10.64 6.31
CA PRO A 40 -8.55 -11.11 5.21
C PRO A 40 -7.13 -11.55 5.65
N ALA A 41 -6.97 -11.98 6.90
CA ALA A 41 -5.69 -12.42 7.46
C ALA A 41 -5.16 -13.62 6.67
N THR A 42 -3.92 -13.50 6.20
CA THR A 42 -3.27 -14.54 5.39
C THR A 42 -2.40 -15.46 6.23
N ASN A 43 -1.99 -15.02 7.42
CA ASN A 43 -0.98 -15.65 8.27
C ASN A 43 0.37 -15.89 7.55
N LYS A 44 0.62 -15.12 6.47
CA LYS A 44 1.87 -15.15 5.73
C LYS A 44 2.78 -14.04 6.22
N LYS A 45 3.96 -14.42 6.71
CA LYS A 45 4.92 -13.48 7.28
C LYS A 45 5.73 -12.81 6.17
N TRP A 46 5.99 -11.52 6.34
CA TRP A 46 6.85 -10.77 5.42
C TRP A 46 8.26 -11.37 5.44
N PHE A 47 8.92 -11.38 4.27
CA PHE A 47 10.26 -11.94 4.05
C PHE A 47 10.35 -13.47 4.16
N ILE A 48 9.49 -14.13 4.92
CA ILE A 48 9.45 -15.59 5.05
C ILE A 48 8.53 -16.21 4.00
N ASP A 49 7.29 -15.72 3.90
CA ASP A 49 6.25 -16.23 3.00
C ASP A 49 5.90 -15.24 1.88
N VAL A 50 6.29 -13.97 2.05
CA VAL A 50 5.96 -12.85 1.15
C VAL A 50 7.22 -12.10 0.77
N ASP A 51 7.59 -12.16 -0.51
CA ASP A 51 8.77 -11.48 -1.04
C ASP A 51 8.51 -10.00 -1.37
N ASN A 52 7.31 -9.69 -1.86
CA ASN A 52 6.95 -8.37 -2.36
C ASN A 52 5.75 -7.78 -1.59
N LEU A 53 5.86 -6.51 -1.22
CA LEU A 53 4.75 -5.72 -0.69
C LEU A 53 4.34 -4.67 -1.73
N TYR A 54 3.06 -4.56 -2.00
CA TYR A 54 2.52 -3.55 -2.90
C TYR A 54 1.83 -2.42 -2.14
N ALA A 55 2.03 -1.19 -2.58
CA ALA A 55 1.45 -0.02 -1.94
C ALA A 55 1.24 1.13 -2.93
N CYS A 56 0.24 1.97 -2.67
CA CYS A 56 0.13 3.28 -3.31
C CYS A 56 0.77 4.33 -2.39
N LEU A 57 1.53 5.26 -2.97
CA LEU A 57 2.11 6.39 -2.25
C LEU A 57 1.60 7.70 -2.85
N PHE A 58 1.05 8.57 -2.01
CA PHE A 58 0.70 9.94 -2.38
C PHE A 58 1.90 10.83 -2.18
N VAL A 59 2.48 11.32 -3.27
CA VAL A 59 3.68 12.15 -3.28
C VAL A 59 3.34 13.58 -3.66
N ASN A 60 4.09 14.51 -3.07
CA ASN A 60 4.01 15.94 -3.40
C ASN A 60 2.59 16.55 -3.27
N GLU A 61 1.75 15.91 -2.44
CA GLU A 61 0.37 16.31 -2.15
C GLU A 61 -0.58 16.35 -3.36
N ASN A 62 -0.22 15.73 -4.49
CA ASN A 62 -1.06 15.76 -5.69
C ASN A 62 -0.94 14.56 -6.63
N HIS A 63 -0.08 13.58 -6.33
CA HIS A 63 0.23 12.52 -7.28
C HIS A 63 0.32 11.15 -6.63
N TRP A 64 -0.35 10.16 -7.20
CA TRP A 64 -0.29 8.78 -6.73
C TRP A 64 0.68 7.96 -7.59
N VAL A 65 1.58 7.24 -6.93
CA VAL A 65 2.47 6.26 -7.56
C VAL A 65 2.26 4.89 -6.95
N ALA A 66 2.54 3.84 -7.73
CA ALA A 66 2.56 2.47 -7.23
C ALA A 66 3.97 2.05 -6.83
N LEU A 67 4.04 1.32 -5.72
CA LEU A 67 5.25 0.76 -5.15
C LEU A 67 5.19 -0.76 -5.20
N ASP A 68 6.29 -1.37 -5.63
CA ASP A 68 6.62 -2.79 -5.45
C ASP A 68 7.87 -2.86 -4.59
N ILE A 69 7.70 -3.28 -3.34
CA ILE A 69 8.74 -3.34 -2.33
C ILE A 69 9.22 -4.79 -2.26
N ASN A 70 10.30 -5.08 -2.97
CA ASN A 70 10.95 -6.37 -2.99
C ASN A 70 11.89 -6.49 -1.79
N LEU A 71 11.48 -7.26 -0.78
CA LEU A 71 12.19 -7.39 0.50
C LEU A 71 13.52 -8.14 0.34
N PRO A 72 13.61 -9.30 -0.36
CA PRO A 72 14.88 -9.98 -0.57
C PRO A 72 15.91 -9.13 -1.34
N ALA A 73 15.47 -8.42 -2.38
CA ALA A 73 16.33 -7.56 -3.19
C ALA A 73 16.62 -6.19 -2.55
N LYS A 74 15.98 -5.90 -1.40
CA LYS A 74 16.08 -4.63 -0.66
C LYS A 74 15.79 -3.41 -1.54
N LYS A 75 14.75 -3.49 -2.38
CA LYS A 75 14.44 -2.50 -3.40
C LYS A 75 12.98 -2.09 -3.39
N ILE A 76 12.73 -0.80 -3.57
CA ILE A 76 11.43 -0.22 -3.87
C ILE A 76 11.43 0.16 -5.34
N TYR A 77 10.63 -0.53 -6.14
CA TYR A 77 10.35 -0.16 -7.51
C TYR A 77 9.15 0.77 -7.57
N ILE A 78 9.30 1.88 -8.28
CA ILE A 78 8.27 2.92 -8.40
C ILE A 78 7.74 2.93 -9.81
N TYR A 79 6.43 2.72 -9.93
CA TYR A 79 5.66 2.77 -11.15
C TYR A 79 4.88 4.09 -11.16
N ASP A 80 5.29 5.00 -12.04
CA ASP A 80 4.80 6.37 -12.12
C ASP A 80 4.26 6.64 -13.52
N SER A 81 2.95 6.90 -13.63
CA SER A 81 2.28 7.19 -14.89
C SER A 81 2.51 8.63 -15.39
N ILE A 82 3.05 9.52 -14.56
CA ILE A 82 3.36 10.92 -14.88
C ILE A 82 4.79 11.24 -14.43
N PRO A 83 5.81 10.64 -15.07
CA PRO A 83 7.19 10.60 -14.54
C PRO A 83 7.87 11.98 -14.42
N ASN A 84 7.30 13.02 -15.05
CA ASN A 84 7.85 14.37 -15.05
C ASN A 84 7.35 15.23 -13.86
N LEU A 85 6.34 14.77 -13.11
CA LEU A 85 5.73 15.59 -12.05
C LEU A 85 6.60 15.64 -10.77
N VAL A 86 7.30 14.55 -10.46
CA VAL A 86 8.20 14.46 -9.30
C VAL A 86 9.56 13.94 -9.75
N ARG A 87 10.64 14.67 -9.45
CA ARG A 87 12.01 14.29 -9.81
C ARG A 87 12.48 13.05 -9.02
N ASP A 88 13.38 12.26 -9.60
CA ASP A 88 13.92 11.04 -8.98
C ASP A 88 14.48 11.28 -7.57
N ALA A 89 15.29 12.34 -7.37
CA ALA A 89 15.83 12.66 -6.05
C ALA A 89 14.73 12.96 -5.01
N GLN A 90 13.65 13.63 -5.42
CA GLN A 90 12.53 13.92 -4.54
C GLN A 90 11.71 12.67 -4.24
N MET A 91 11.51 11.80 -5.23
CA MET A 91 10.85 10.51 -5.04
C MET A 91 11.58 9.63 -4.01
N VAL A 92 12.92 9.63 -4.04
CA VAL A 92 13.74 8.94 -3.04
C VAL A 92 13.51 9.49 -1.63
N LEU A 93 13.34 10.82 -1.49
CA LEU A 93 12.99 11.46 -0.22
C LEU A 93 11.58 11.09 0.25
N GLN A 94 10.61 11.07 -0.66
CA GLN A 94 9.22 10.70 -0.35
C GLN A 94 9.12 9.24 0.14
N CYS A 95 10.05 8.37 -0.22
CA CYS A 95 10.08 6.98 0.25
C CYS A 95 10.89 6.78 1.55
N MET A 96 11.49 7.82 2.16
CA MET A 96 12.46 7.66 3.25
C MET A 96 11.95 6.84 4.43
N PHE A 97 10.69 7.03 4.80
CA PHE A 97 10.08 6.30 5.89
C PHE A 97 10.06 4.79 5.61
N LEU A 98 9.59 4.36 4.43
CA LEU A 98 9.61 2.95 4.02
C LEU A 98 11.04 2.41 3.95
N ARG A 99 11.96 3.19 3.36
CA ARG A 99 13.36 2.78 3.16
C ARG A 99 14.07 2.44 4.46
N ARG A 100 13.73 3.12 5.56
CA ARG A 100 14.38 2.94 6.86
C ARG A 100 13.60 2.06 7.82
N MET A 101 12.26 2.20 7.85
CA MET A 101 11.43 1.49 8.83
C MET A 101 11.23 0.03 8.45
N ILE A 102 11.11 -0.33 7.16
CA ILE A 102 10.94 -1.74 6.76
C ILE A 102 12.15 -2.59 7.17
N PRO A 103 13.41 -2.24 6.81
CA PRO A 103 14.58 -3.02 7.26
C PRO A 103 14.71 -3.11 8.78
N ALA A 104 14.31 -2.05 9.49
CA ALA A 104 14.34 -2.04 10.95
C ALA A 104 13.30 -2.98 11.55
N LEU A 105 12.07 -2.99 11.02
CA LEU A 105 11.02 -3.92 11.43
C LEU A 105 11.45 -5.37 11.16
N LEU A 106 11.92 -5.68 9.94
CA LEU A 106 12.42 -7.02 9.61
C LEU A 106 13.56 -7.46 10.55
N SER A 107 14.46 -6.55 10.92
CA SER A 107 15.56 -6.85 11.84
C SER A 107 15.12 -7.01 13.30
N GLN A 108 13.94 -6.52 13.70
CA GLN A 108 13.42 -6.72 15.05
C GLN A 108 12.59 -8.00 15.15
N GLU A 109 11.81 -8.31 14.10
CA GLU A 109 10.82 -9.39 14.13
C GLU A 109 11.34 -10.75 13.62
N ILE A 110 12.40 -10.76 12.81
CA ILE A 110 12.98 -12.00 12.29
C ILE A 110 14.16 -12.42 13.15
N ASP A 111 14.19 -13.71 13.52
CA ASP A 111 15.32 -14.30 14.22
C ASP A 111 16.62 -14.18 13.42
N ASP A 112 17.71 -13.86 14.11
CA ASP A 112 19.04 -13.67 13.51
C ASP A 112 19.56 -14.92 12.80
N GLU A 113 19.11 -16.11 13.22
CA GLU A 113 19.42 -17.39 12.57
C GLU A 113 18.76 -17.54 11.19
N VAL A 114 17.60 -16.90 10.99
CA VAL A 114 16.84 -16.93 9.73
C VAL A 114 17.25 -15.78 8.81
N HIS A 115 17.39 -14.58 9.37
CA HIS A 115 17.81 -13.40 8.63
C HIS A 115 18.81 -12.57 9.44
N LYS A 116 20.03 -12.45 8.93
CA LYS A 116 21.03 -11.58 9.54
C LYS A 116 20.51 -10.14 9.58
N LYS A 117 20.34 -9.60 10.78
CA LYS A 117 19.94 -8.20 11.03
C LYS A 117 20.66 -7.23 10.11
N SER A 118 19.87 -6.40 9.43
CA SER A 118 20.36 -5.43 8.46
C SER A 118 19.45 -4.21 8.46
N TYR A 119 20.00 -3.08 8.91
CA TYR A 119 19.32 -1.78 8.90
C TYR A 119 19.68 -0.95 7.66
N ALA A 120 20.21 -1.61 6.61
CA ALA A 120 20.57 -0.94 5.37
C ALA A 120 19.30 -0.41 4.69
N MET A 121 19.33 0.85 4.27
CA MET A 121 18.18 1.46 3.60
C MET A 121 17.84 0.73 2.31
N LEU A 122 16.55 0.56 2.04
CA LEU A 122 16.11 0.05 0.75
C LEU A 122 16.56 1.00 -0.37
N GLU A 123 17.00 0.44 -1.48
CA GLU A 123 17.27 1.19 -2.71
C GLU A 123 15.95 1.56 -3.38
N VAL A 124 15.90 2.71 -4.06
CA VAL A 124 14.71 3.14 -4.80
C VAL A 124 15.04 3.21 -6.27
N ARG A 125 14.17 2.61 -7.10
CA ARG A 125 14.31 2.62 -8.55
C ARG A 125 12.98 2.94 -9.22
N ARG A 126 12.94 4.01 -10.01
CA ARG A 126 11.80 4.26 -10.90
C ARG A 126 11.86 3.36 -12.12
N VAL A 127 10.76 2.69 -12.43
CA VAL A 127 10.58 1.91 -13.65
C VAL A 127 10.18 2.87 -14.79
N LYS A 128 10.93 2.86 -15.89
CA LYS A 128 10.74 3.81 -17.01
C LYS A 128 10.38 3.12 -18.34
N ALA A 129 10.74 1.85 -18.50
CA ALA A 129 10.56 1.14 -19.77
C ALA A 129 9.18 0.48 -19.82
N ASN A 130 8.51 0.56 -20.98
CA ASN A 130 7.25 -0.12 -21.30
C ASN A 130 6.12 0.14 -20.29
N MET A 131 6.11 1.34 -19.71
CA MET A 131 5.06 1.76 -18.80
C MET A 131 3.98 2.51 -19.57
N PRO A 132 2.69 2.16 -19.39
CA PRO A 132 1.62 3.07 -19.70
C PRO A 132 1.87 4.45 -19.08
N LEU A 133 1.45 5.51 -19.76
CA LEU A 133 1.54 6.87 -19.24
C LEU A 133 0.15 7.45 -19.17
N ASN A 134 -0.01 8.41 -18.28
CA ASN A 134 -1.25 9.09 -18.01
C ASN A 134 -1.14 10.54 -18.47
N GLU A 135 -2.06 10.98 -19.31
CA GLU A 135 -2.11 12.36 -19.79
C GLU A 135 -2.89 13.28 -18.83
N ASP A 136 -3.92 12.78 -18.15
CA ASP A 136 -4.73 13.55 -17.19
C ASP A 136 -4.26 13.31 -15.75
N PRO A 137 -3.66 14.30 -15.06
CA PRO A 137 -3.16 14.13 -13.69
C PRO A 137 -4.16 13.57 -12.68
N ARG A 138 -5.46 13.71 -12.92
CA ARG A 138 -6.54 13.21 -12.04
C ARG A 138 -6.67 11.68 -12.05
N ASP A 139 -6.07 11.01 -13.03
CA ASP A 139 -6.18 9.56 -13.22
C ASP A 139 -5.01 8.76 -12.63
N CYS A 140 -4.02 9.43 -12.04
CA CYS A 140 -2.82 8.78 -11.48
C CYS A 140 -3.16 7.66 -10.47
N GLY A 141 -4.22 7.83 -9.68
CA GLY A 141 -4.68 6.81 -8.74
C GLY A 141 -5.17 5.52 -9.41
N VAL A 142 -5.89 5.63 -10.53
CA VAL A 142 -6.37 4.45 -11.29
C VAL A 142 -5.18 3.71 -11.91
N PHE A 143 -4.23 4.45 -12.48
CA PHE A 143 -2.99 3.87 -13.01
C PHE A 143 -2.19 3.15 -11.89
N ALA A 144 -2.00 3.78 -10.74
CA ALA A 144 -1.28 3.16 -9.62
C ALA A 144 -1.91 1.84 -9.17
N LEU A 145 -3.24 1.82 -8.97
CA LEU A 145 -3.96 0.59 -8.61
C LEU A 145 -3.82 -0.49 -9.67
N LYS A 146 -3.95 -0.13 -10.95
CA LYS A 146 -3.81 -1.08 -12.07
C LYS A 146 -2.39 -1.62 -12.22
N TYR A 147 -1.36 -0.82 -11.94
CA TYR A 147 0.01 -1.33 -11.88
C TYR A 147 0.15 -2.40 -10.81
N ILE A 148 -0.34 -2.14 -9.61
CA ILE A 148 -0.30 -3.10 -8.50
C ILE A 148 -1.05 -4.39 -8.86
N GLU A 149 -2.25 -4.28 -9.41
CA GLU A 149 -3.05 -5.45 -9.81
C GLU A 149 -2.31 -6.30 -10.85
N CYS A 150 -1.77 -5.68 -11.90
CA CYS A 150 -1.00 -6.39 -12.92
C CYS A 150 0.26 -7.05 -12.34
N LEU A 151 1.00 -6.35 -11.48
CA LEU A 151 2.20 -6.89 -10.83
C LEU A 151 1.88 -8.08 -9.93
N ALA A 152 0.86 -7.95 -9.08
CA ALA A 152 0.42 -9.00 -8.17
C ALA A 152 -0.07 -10.26 -8.91
N LEU A 153 -0.68 -10.09 -10.09
CA LEU A 153 -1.17 -11.19 -10.93
C LEU A 153 -0.14 -11.71 -11.94
N GLY A 154 1.06 -11.12 -12.01
CA GLY A 154 2.07 -11.46 -13.02
C GLY A 154 1.61 -11.24 -14.45
N LYS A 155 0.81 -10.18 -14.69
CA LYS A 155 0.25 -9.82 -16.00
C LYS A 155 0.96 -8.60 -16.58
N PRO A 156 1.06 -8.48 -17.91
CA PRO A 156 1.50 -7.25 -18.54
C PRO A 156 0.51 -6.12 -18.28
N PHE A 157 0.92 -4.87 -18.52
CA PHE A 157 0.05 -3.69 -18.40
C PHE A 157 -0.82 -3.45 -19.63
N ASP A 158 -1.06 -4.50 -20.43
CA ASP A 158 -1.78 -4.40 -21.69
C ASP A 158 -3.18 -3.84 -21.48
N GLY A 159 -3.55 -2.90 -22.35
CA GLY A 159 -4.85 -2.24 -22.32
C GLY A 159 -4.96 -1.08 -21.33
N LEU A 160 -4.06 -0.89 -20.37
CA LEU A 160 -4.10 0.31 -19.51
C LEU A 160 -3.70 1.56 -20.32
N CYS A 161 -4.65 2.48 -20.53
CA CYS A 161 -4.42 3.74 -21.24
C CYS A 161 -5.54 4.74 -20.91
N ASP A 162 -5.36 6.03 -21.21
CA ASP A 162 -6.35 7.07 -20.87
C ASP A 162 -7.77 6.76 -21.40
N ARG A 163 -7.86 6.10 -22.56
CA ARG A 163 -9.13 5.78 -23.22
C ARG A 163 -10.04 4.86 -22.40
N ASN A 164 -9.47 3.97 -21.58
CA ASN A 164 -10.28 3.02 -20.81
C ASN A 164 -10.38 3.37 -19.32
N ILE A 165 -9.78 4.47 -18.87
CA ILE A 165 -9.86 4.91 -17.47
C ILE A 165 -11.29 5.07 -16.97
N PRO A 166 -12.26 5.64 -17.72
CA PRO A 166 -13.64 5.73 -17.23
C PRO A 166 -14.23 4.36 -16.86
N ALA A 167 -14.02 3.34 -17.69
CA ALA A 167 -14.50 1.99 -17.43
C ALA A 167 -13.74 1.32 -16.27
N LEU A 168 -12.41 1.50 -16.21
CA LEU A 168 -11.59 0.99 -15.10
C LEU A 168 -11.98 1.62 -13.77
N ARG A 169 -12.29 2.91 -13.75
CA ARG A 169 -12.73 3.62 -12.54
C ARG A 169 -14.04 3.07 -12.02
N VAL A 170 -15.02 2.84 -12.90
CA VAL A 170 -16.30 2.22 -12.51
C VAL A 170 -16.05 0.83 -11.96
N LYS A 171 -15.26 0.00 -12.66
CA LYS A 171 -14.93 -1.35 -12.21
C LYS A 171 -14.28 -1.35 -10.82
N LEU A 172 -13.23 -0.56 -10.62
CA LEU A 172 -12.51 -0.48 -9.34
C LEU A 172 -13.43 0.06 -8.23
N ALA A 173 -14.28 1.04 -8.51
CA ALA A 173 -15.23 1.56 -7.54
C ALA A 173 -16.27 0.50 -7.13
N THR A 174 -16.76 -0.29 -8.09
CA THR A 174 -17.67 -1.42 -7.82
C THR A 174 -16.99 -2.49 -6.98
N GLU A 175 -15.78 -2.93 -7.35
CA GLU A 175 -15.02 -3.94 -6.60
C GLU A 175 -14.72 -3.46 -5.17
N LEU A 176 -14.29 -2.21 -4.99
CA LEU A 176 -14.08 -1.64 -3.66
C LEU A 176 -15.38 -1.55 -2.84
N PHE A 177 -16.50 -1.21 -3.47
CA PHE A 177 -17.80 -1.13 -2.79
C PHE A 177 -18.28 -2.51 -2.36
N ASP A 178 -18.10 -3.53 -3.20
CA ASP A 178 -18.48 -4.91 -2.90
C ASP A 178 -17.64 -5.45 -1.73
N GLU A 179 -16.32 -5.25 -1.75
CA GLU A 179 -15.42 -5.66 -0.66
C GLU A 179 -15.78 -4.98 0.67
N VAL A 180 -15.97 -3.66 0.66
CA VAL A 180 -16.36 -2.91 1.87
C VAL A 180 -17.77 -3.31 2.33
N GLY A 181 -18.71 -3.51 1.40
CA GLY A 181 -20.08 -3.92 1.69
C GLY A 181 -20.18 -5.28 2.38
N GLU A 182 -19.33 -6.23 1.99
CA GLU A 182 -19.23 -7.54 2.64
C GLU A 182 -18.62 -7.44 4.06
N ASP A 183 -17.60 -6.59 4.26
CA ASP A 183 -17.04 -6.30 5.59
C ASP A 183 -18.11 -5.68 6.53
N TYR A 184 -18.95 -4.77 6.03
CA TYR A 184 -20.07 -4.20 6.80
C TYR A 184 -21.11 -5.27 7.20
N LYS A 185 -21.43 -6.22 6.32
CA LYS A 185 -22.35 -7.33 6.66
C LYS A 185 -21.76 -8.23 7.73
N HIS A 186 -20.46 -8.56 7.65
CA HIS A 186 -19.78 -9.37 8.66
C HIS A 186 -19.72 -8.65 10.03
N HIS A 187 -19.44 -7.34 10.04
CA HIS A 187 -19.48 -6.52 11.25
C HIS A 187 -20.89 -6.40 11.84
N ILE A 188 -21.95 -6.26 11.02
CA ILE A 188 -23.35 -6.24 11.50
C ILE A 188 -23.76 -7.62 12.06
N LEU A 189 -23.33 -8.73 11.46
CA LEU A 189 -23.62 -10.07 11.99
C LEU A 189 -22.93 -10.32 13.34
N GLN A 190 -21.72 -9.78 13.56
CA GLN A 190 -21.04 -9.83 14.86
C GLN A 190 -21.66 -8.87 15.88
N SER A 191 -22.02 -7.65 15.49
CA SER A 191 -22.64 -6.66 16.38
C SER A 191 -24.13 -6.93 16.66
N ARG A 192 -24.83 -7.74 15.86
CA ARG A 192 -26.15 -8.30 16.24
C ARG A 192 -26.10 -9.27 17.42
N ARG A 193 -24.92 -9.76 17.81
CA ARG A 193 -24.73 -10.48 19.10
C ARG A 193 -24.54 -9.53 20.31
N LEU A 194 -24.31 -8.23 20.09
CA LEU A 194 -24.29 -7.18 21.11
C LEU A 194 -25.10 -5.99 20.62
N GLY A 195 -26.43 -6.07 20.78
CA GLY A 195 -27.37 -5.18 20.12
C GLY A 195 -27.20 -3.68 20.38
N LYS A 196 -27.44 -2.90 19.32
CA LYS A 196 -28.48 -1.85 19.19
C LYS A 196 -28.51 -1.42 17.72
N ASP A 197 -29.70 -1.37 17.13
CA ASP A 197 -29.91 -1.05 15.72
C ASP A 197 -29.49 0.40 15.42
N CYS A 198 -28.50 0.57 14.53
CA CYS A 198 -28.13 1.87 14.00
C CYS A 198 -28.98 2.16 12.75
N VAL A 199 -29.83 3.17 12.81
CA VAL A 199 -30.66 3.60 11.68
C VAL A 199 -29.81 4.46 10.75
N ILE A 200 -29.61 3.98 9.52
CA ILE A 200 -28.93 4.73 8.45
C ILE A 200 -29.94 5.73 7.87
N PRO A 201 -29.68 7.05 7.90
CA PRO A 201 -30.56 8.03 7.28
C PRO A 201 -30.51 7.89 5.75
N HIS A 202 -31.68 7.82 5.12
CA HIS A 202 -31.81 7.87 3.67
C HIS A 202 -31.53 9.29 3.17
N LEU A 203 -30.62 9.41 2.19
CA LEU A 203 -30.50 10.62 1.39
C LEU A 203 -31.72 10.70 0.49
N THR A 204 -32.60 11.66 0.78
CA THR A 204 -33.68 12.03 -0.11
C THR A 204 -33.13 12.98 -1.16
N ASP A 205 -33.08 12.54 -2.41
CA ASP A 205 -32.90 13.42 -3.55
C ASP A 205 -34.17 14.29 -3.65
N SER A 206 -34.10 15.50 -3.10
CA SER A 206 -35.09 16.54 -3.40
C SER A 206 -34.63 17.33 -4.63
N PRO A 207 -35.56 17.65 -5.55
CA PRO A 207 -35.27 18.19 -6.87
C PRO A 207 -34.69 19.60 -6.88
#